data_AF-A0A399ZIM6-F1
#
_entry.id   AF-A0A399ZIM6-F1
#
_cell.length_a   1.000
_cell.length_b   1.000
_cell.length_c   1.000
_cell.angle_alpha   90.00
_cell.angle_beta   90.00
_cell.angle_gamma   90.00
#
_symmetry.space_group_name_H-M   'P 1'
#
loop_
_entity.id
_entity.type
_entity.pdbx_description
1 polymer ?
#
loop_
_entity_poly.entity_id
_entity_poly.type
_entity_poly.pdbx_seq_one_letter_code
_entity_poly.pdbx_strand_id
1 'polypeptide(L)' 'YGPPRPGDVRHSLADITAARAAFGFEPQVTLQDGLREYMTWAKEALRP' A
#
# COMPACT_ATOMS: atom_id res chain seq x y z
N TYR A 1 -14.03 -13.00 -1.41
CA TYR A 1 -12.72 -13.42 -0.90
C TYR A 1 -12.52 -14.89 -1.24
N GLY A 2 -11.28 -15.32 -1.50
CA GLY A 2 -10.94 -16.73 -1.76
C GLY A 2 -10.23 -17.38 -0.58
N PRO A 3 -9.94 -18.69 -0.64
CA PRO A 3 -9.18 -19.38 0.41
C PRO A 3 -7.73 -18.86 0.49
N PRO A 4 -7.10 -18.88 1.68
CA PRO A 4 -5.67 -18.60 1.82
C PRO A 4 -4.84 -19.57 0.96
N ARG A 5 -3.78 -19.05 0.36
CA ARG A 5 -2.85 -19.83 -0.47
C ARG A 5 -1.72 -20.38 0.41
N PRO A 6 -1.11 -21.51 0.02
CA PRO A 6 0.11 -21.99 0.69
C PRO A 6 1.20 -20.90 0.69
N GLY A 7 1.68 -20.54 1.87
CA GLY A 7 2.68 -19.49 2.06
C GLY A 7 2.14 -18.08 2.34
N ASP A 8 0.82 -17.87 2.36
CA ASP A 8 0.25 -16.56 2.67
C ASP A 8 0.54 -16.13 4.12
N VAL A 9 1.06 -14.92 4.27
CA VAL A 9 1.15 -14.24 5.57
C VAL A 9 -0.22 -13.67 5.92
N ARG A 10 -0.77 -14.08 7.06
CA ARG A 10 -2.15 -13.71 7.47
C ARG A 10 -2.30 -12.24 7.84
N HIS A 11 -1.33 -11.70 8.59
CA HIS A 11 -1.33 -10.31 9.04
C HIS A 11 0.07 -9.74 8.89
N SER A 12 0.17 -8.54 8.33
CA SER A 12 1.43 -7.82 8.16
C SER A 12 1.19 -6.35 8.48
N LEU A 13 1.83 -5.87 9.55
CA LEU A 13 1.78 -4.49 10.00
C LEU A 13 3.20 -4.06 10.35
N ALA A 14 3.71 -3.05 9.66
CA ALA A 14 5.06 -2.56 9.89
C ALA A 14 5.09 -1.60 11.08
N ASP A 15 6.04 -1.80 11.99
CA ASP A 15 6.50 -0.75 12.89
C ASP A 15 7.55 0.09 12.15
N ILE A 16 7.24 1.37 11.97
CA ILE A 16 8.08 2.31 11.23
C ILE A 16 8.92 3.22 12.13
N THR A 17 8.95 2.96 13.45
CA THR A 17 9.65 3.81 14.44
C THR A 17 11.11 4.06 14.08
N ALA A 18 11.82 3.04 13.59
CA ALA A 18 13.22 3.19 13.18
C ALA A 18 13.39 4.19 12.00
N ALA A 19 12.51 4.13 11.00
CA ALA A 19 12.54 5.04 9.86
C ALA A 19 12.18 6.48 10.27
N ARG A 20 11.22 6.63 11.19
CA ARG A 20 10.88 7.93 11.79
C ARG A 20 12.08 8.54 12.50
N ALA A 21 12.76 7.76 13.34
CA ALA A 21 13.89 8.24 14.14
C ALA A 21 15.13 8.57 13.30
N ALA A 22 15.47 7.70 12.33
CA ALA A 22 16.69 7.85 11.54
C ALA A 22 16.57 8.90 10.42
N PHE A 23 15.37 9.05 9.83
CA PHE A 23 15.18 9.83 8.61
C PHE A 23 14.09 10.89 8.71
N GLY A 24 13.39 11.00 9.85
CA GLY A 24 12.23 11.87 9.97
C GLY A 24 11.07 11.43 9.06
N PHE A 25 11.02 10.15 8.70
CA PHE A 25 10.01 9.64 7.78
C PHE A 25 8.59 9.87 8.32
N GLU A 26 7.73 10.47 7.52
CA GLU A 26 6.30 10.64 7.79
C GLU A 26 5.52 10.20 6.54
N PRO A 27 4.68 9.15 6.62
CA PRO A 27 3.80 8.79 5.51
C PRO A 27 2.85 9.92 5.18
N GLN A 28 2.96 10.46 3.96
CA GLN A 28 2.11 11.58 3.51
C GLN A 28 0.87 11.11 2.74
N VAL A 29 0.84 9.86 2.30
CA VAL A 29 -0.22 9.31 1.46
C VAL A 29 -0.86 8.13 2.18
N THR A 30 -2.17 8.22 2.41
CA THR A 30 -2.96 7.11 2.95
C THR A 30 -3.18 6.05 1.88
N LEU A 31 -3.53 4.83 2.29
CA LEU A 31 -3.89 3.77 1.34
C LEU A 31 -5.08 4.20 0.45
N GLN A 32 -6.06 4.90 1.03
CA GLN A 32 -7.26 5.36 0.34
C GLN A 32 -6.93 6.39 -0.74
N ASP A 33 -6.08 7.36 -0.41
CA ASP A 33 -5.70 8.43 -1.35
C ASP A 33 -4.82 7.86 -2.48
N GLY A 34 -3.80 7.07 -2.13
CA GLY A 34 -2.93 6.43 -3.11
C GLY A 34 -3.69 5.47 -4.04
N LEU A 35 -4.65 4.71 -3.51
CA LEU A 35 -5.49 3.83 -4.33
C LEU A 35 -6.38 4.62 -5.30
N ARG A 36 -6.94 5.75 -4.86
CA ARG A 36 -7.75 6.61 -5.73
C ARG A 36 -6.93 7.17 -6.90
N GLU A 37 -5.72 7.65 -6.61
CA GLU A 37 -4.79 8.15 -7.63
C GLU A 37 -4.41 7.04 -8.61
N TYR A 38 -3.98 5.89 -8.09
CA TYR A 38 -3.60 4.73 -8.90
C TYR A 38 -4.74 4.27 -9.82
N MET A 39 -5.96 4.16 -9.31
CA MET A 39 -7.11 3.73 -10.10
C MET A 39 -7.51 4.74 -11.17
N THR A 40 -7.25 6.03 -10.94
CA THR A 40 -7.44 7.06 -11.97
C THR A 40 -6.47 6.82 -13.11
N TRP A 41 -5.18 6.67 -12.81
CA TRP A 41 -4.17 6.34 -13.81
C TRP A 41 -4.47 5.03 -14.55
N ALA A 42 -4.79 3.96 -13.82
CA ALA A 42 -4.98 2.63 -14.40
C ALA A 42 -6.13 2.60 -15.41
N LYS A 43 -7.22 3.32 -15.16
CA LYS A 43 -8.33 3.46 -16.10
C LYS A 43 -7.87 4.08 -17.42
N GLU A 44 -7.00 5.08 -17.35
CA GLU A 44 -6.50 5.78 -18.54
C GLU A 44 -5.45 4.96 -19.29
N ALA A 45 -4.57 4.28 -18.56
CA ALA A 45 -3.50 3.46 -19.11
C ALA A 45 -4.01 2.16 -19.77
N LEU A 46 -5.18 1.67 -19.33
CA LEU A 46 -5.82 0.46 -19.86
C LEU A 46 -6.97 0.77 -20.83
N ARG A 47 -7.08 2.02 -21.31
CA ARG A 47 -8.01 2.33 -22.41
C ARG A 47 -7.58 1.57 -23.66
N PRO A 48 -8.52 0.94 -24.39
CA PRO A 48 -8.22 0.18 -25.60
C PRO A 48 -7.69 1.07 -26.73
#